data_AF-A0A8H8C007-F1
#
_entry.id   AF-A0A8H8C007-F1
#
_cell.length_a   1.000
_cell.length_b   1.000
_cell.length_c   1.000
_cell.angle_alpha   90.00
_cell.angle_beta   90.00
_cell.angle_gamma   90.00
#
_symmetry.space_group_name_H-M   'P 1'
#
loop_
_entity.id
_entity.type
_entity.pdbx_description
1 polymer ?
#
loop_
_entity_poly.entity_id
_entity_poly.type
_entity_poly.pdbx_seq_one_letter_code
_entity_poly.pdbx_strand_id
1 'polypeptide(L)'
;MPETYADLRHAWEEMDEKIMAAVSSPTRANFQRTRQANDQALYRASLEEAEVLQARATQVEVHKKKLTSRVSLQKGGSLLASVALRKAQAKEIEMRERAYKSACGKLRAEINKIKRERYDEGVLNRRAEKVRRKEVLAQEALLKAGTITVISAELLLPIRDREKAPTDEEKERDSMRLLPLQDAVAHEKLALETETGKTLIDYAGDMPIDPQILEAERTFIIRQNPLAAIQIGSSDDSDIEDMVPPSSPLGRMTVKDEEEGDRDIEDGMAICKSPARSIASIDSIQGQDDFVRFH
;
A
#
# COMPACT_ATOMS: atom_id res chain seq x y z
N MET A 1 20.89 28.72 41.86
CA MET A 1 19.41 28.69 41.77
C MET A 1 19.06 27.54 40.85
N PRO A 2 18.09 26.68 41.17
CA PRO A 2 17.70 25.60 40.27
C PRO A 2 17.18 26.18 38.94
N GLU A 3 17.69 25.68 37.81
CA GLU A 3 17.44 26.24 36.47
C GLU A 3 16.39 25.45 35.68
N THR A 4 16.19 24.17 36.01
CA THR A 4 15.17 23.31 35.40
C THR A 4 14.15 22.83 36.43
N TYR A 5 12.98 22.37 35.96
CA TYR A 5 11.97 21.76 36.82
C TYR A 5 12.52 20.55 37.60
N ALA A 6 13.37 19.74 36.96
CA ALA A 6 14.00 18.59 37.58
C ALA A 6 14.87 19.00 38.79
N ASP A 7 15.62 20.10 38.66
CA ASP A 7 16.45 20.64 39.73
C ASP A 7 15.61 21.18 40.90
N LEU A 8 14.49 21.85 40.57
CA LEU A 8 13.53 22.36 41.57
C LEU A 8 12.88 21.21 42.35
N ARG A 9 12.48 20.14 41.66
CA ARG A 9 11.88 18.96 42.27
C ARG A 9 12.86 18.22 43.18
N HIS A 10 14.10 18.03 42.73
CA HIS A 10 15.14 17.39 43.53
C HIS A 10 15.44 18.19 44.81
N ALA A 11 15.60 19.51 44.69
CA ALA A 11 15.82 20.39 45.84
C ALA A 11 14.64 20.38 46.82
N TRP A 12 13.41 20.25 46.30
CA TRP A 12 12.19 20.14 47.12
C TRP A 12 12.13 18.81 47.89
N GLU A 13 12.42 17.69 47.23
CA GLU A 13 12.47 16.35 47.83
C GLU A 13 13.53 16.27 48.95
N GLU A 14 14.73 16.85 48.73
CA GLU A 14 15.77 16.91 49.77
C GLU A 14 15.38 17.75 51.00
N MET A 15 14.64 18.84 50.80
CA MET A 15 14.16 19.69 51.90
C MET A 15 13.03 19.01 52.67
N ASP A 16 12.13 18.33 51.97
CA ASP A 16 11.01 17.60 52.56
C ASP A 16 11.49 16.52 53.55
N GLU A 17 12.50 15.72 53.19
CA GLU A 17 13.05 14.70 54.09
C GLU A 17 13.61 15.31 55.39
N LYS A 18 14.33 16.44 55.26
CA LYS A 18 14.93 17.15 56.40
C LYS A 18 13.87 17.78 57.30
N ILE A 19 12.80 18.33 56.73
CA ILE A 19 11.71 18.97 57.48
C ILE A 19 10.83 17.92 58.16
N MET A 20 10.47 16.83 57.48
CA MET A 20 9.64 15.76 58.04
C MET A 20 10.28 15.09 59.26
N ALA A 21 11.61 14.97 59.28
CA ALA A 21 12.36 14.45 60.42
C ALA A 21 12.37 15.39 61.64
N ALA A 22 12.30 16.71 61.42
CA ALA A 22 12.45 17.71 62.48
C ALA A 22 11.13 18.16 63.13
N VAL A 23 9.98 17.91 62.50
CA VAL A 23 8.71 18.55 62.85
C VAL A 23 7.75 17.60 63.62
N SER A 24 7.05 18.14 64.63
CA SER A 24 6.09 17.42 65.49
C SER A 24 4.76 17.10 64.80
N SER A 25 3.98 16.15 65.35
CA SER A 25 2.82 15.52 64.68
C SER A 25 1.75 16.49 64.12
N PRO A 26 1.27 17.53 64.83
CA PRO A 26 0.27 18.46 64.28
C PRO A 26 0.82 19.35 63.15
N THR A 27 2.06 19.82 63.31
CA THR A 27 2.74 20.65 62.32
C THR A 27 3.13 19.83 61.08
N ARG A 28 3.45 18.54 61.27
CA ARG A 28 3.70 17.57 60.19
C ARG A 28 2.47 17.38 59.30
N ALA A 29 1.27 17.30 59.87
CA ALA A 29 0.03 17.18 59.10
C ALA A 29 -0.24 18.42 58.23
N ASN A 30 0.01 19.63 58.75
CA ASN A 30 -0.10 20.86 57.97
C ASN A 30 0.96 20.94 56.87
N PHE A 31 2.21 20.57 57.18
CA PHE A 31 3.28 20.52 56.19
C PHE A 31 2.99 19.51 55.07
N GLN A 32 2.43 18.34 55.38
CA GLN A 32 1.99 17.36 54.37
C GLN A 32 0.91 17.92 53.44
N ARG A 33 -0.03 18.74 53.94
CA ARG A 33 -1.02 19.41 53.08
C ARG A 33 -0.37 20.43 52.15
N THR A 34 0.55 21.25 52.67
CA THR A 34 1.30 22.21 51.86
C THR A 34 2.18 21.50 50.83
N ARG A 35 2.80 20.37 51.20
CA ARG A 35 3.54 19.52 50.28
C ARG A 35 2.67 19.03 49.13
N GLN A 36 1.50 18.47 49.41
CA GLN A 36 0.57 18.01 48.37
C GLN A 36 0.16 19.16 47.42
N ALA A 37 -0.07 20.36 47.94
CA ALA A 37 -0.38 21.54 47.12
C ALA A 37 0.81 21.96 46.24
N ASN A 38 2.03 21.92 46.79
CA ASN A 38 3.25 22.22 46.04
C ASN A 38 3.57 21.15 45.00
N ASP A 39 3.36 19.86 45.31
CA ASP A 39 3.53 18.76 44.37
C ASP A 39 2.58 18.96 43.18
N GLN A 40 1.32 19.35 43.41
CA GLN A 40 0.37 19.69 42.34
C GLN A 40 0.83 20.88 41.49
N ALA A 41 1.38 21.93 42.11
CA ALA A 41 1.92 23.08 41.38
C ALA A 41 3.15 22.70 40.54
N LEU A 42 4.02 21.85 41.09
CA LEU A 42 5.18 21.30 40.40
C LEU A 42 4.75 20.44 39.19
N TYR A 43 3.76 19.56 39.36
CA TYR A 43 3.22 18.78 38.24
C TYR A 43 2.71 19.67 37.10
N ARG A 44 2.02 20.78 37.40
CA ARG A 44 1.58 21.74 36.39
C ARG A 44 2.75 22.41 35.67
N ALA A 45 3.78 22.84 36.42
CA ALA A 45 4.98 23.42 35.84
C ALA A 45 5.72 22.44 34.92
N SER A 46 5.74 21.15 35.26
CA SER A 46 6.35 20.11 34.40
C SER A 46 5.64 19.94 33.06
N LEU A 47 4.31 20.08 33.08
CA LEU A 47 3.48 20.00 31.89
C LEU A 47 3.69 21.22 31.00
N GLU A 48 3.74 22.42 31.59
CA GLU A 48 4.06 23.66 30.86
C GLU A 48 5.47 23.62 30.24
N GLU A 49 6.48 23.10 30.94
CA GLU A 49 7.82 22.94 30.38
C GLU A 49 7.83 21.95 29.21
N ALA A 50 7.12 20.83 29.33
CA ALA A 50 6.99 19.86 28.24
C ALA A 50 6.30 20.47 27.01
N GLU A 51 5.25 21.27 27.21
CA GLU A 51 4.57 22.01 26.13
C GLU A 51 5.51 23.01 25.44
N VAL A 52 6.31 23.75 26.21
CA VAL A 52 7.30 24.69 25.68
C VAL A 52 8.38 23.95 24.87
N LEU A 53 8.86 22.80 25.36
CA LEU A 53 9.84 21.99 24.65
C LEU A 53 9.26 21.43 23.34
N GLN A 54 8.02 20.95 23.37
CA GLN A 54 7.32 20.48 22.17
C GLN A 54 7.09 21.63 21.16
N ALA A 55 6.69 22.80 21.63
CA ALA A 55 6.53 23.99 20.78
C ALA A 55 7.87 24.41 20.15
N ARG A 56 8.98 24.36 20.91
CA ARG A 56 10.32 24.63 20.36
C ARG A 56 10.73 23.57 19.34
N ALA A 57 10.51 22.29 19.61
CA ALA A 57 10.83 21.20 18.69
C ALA A 57 10.06 21.35 17.36
N THR A 58 8.76 21.61 17.44
CA THR A 58 7.92 21.84 16.24
C THR A 58 8.34 23.09 15.48
N GLN A 59 8.70 24.19 16.16
CA GLN A 59 9.25 25.39 15.51
C GLN A 59 10.58 25.09 14.78
N VAL A 60 11.48 24.33 15.40
CA VAL A 60 12.74 23.91 14.78
C VAL A 60 12.48 23.06 13.55
N GLU A 61 11.54 22.12 13.60
CA GLU A 61 11.16 21.30 12.44
C GLU A 61 10.54 22.13 11.32
N VAL A 62 9.62 23.05 11.64
CA VAL A 62 9.04 23.98 10.66
C VAL A 62 10.12 24.85 10.03
N HIS A 63 11.08 25.34 10.82
CA HIS A 63 12.20 26.11 10.31
C HIS A 63 13.12 25.28 9.41
N LYS A 64 13.45 24.04 9.80
CA LYS A 64 14.20 23.09 8.96
C LYS A 64 13.46 22.82 7.65
N LYS A 65 12.16 22.53 7.69
CA LYS A 65 11.31 22.33 6.52
C LYS A 65 11.31 23.57 5.61
N LYS A 66 11.20 24.78 6.19
CA LYS A 66 11.28 26.06 5.46
C LYS A 66 12.66 26.28 4.81
N LEU A 67 13.74 25.92 5.49
CA LEU A 67 15.09 25.99 4.93
C LEU A 67 15.27 25.00 3.77
N THR A 68 14.73 23.79 3.87
CA THR A 68 14.74 22.81 2.77
C THR A 68 13.79 23.17 1.62
N SER A 69 12.70 23.90 1.91
CA SER A 69 11.70 24.31 0.90
C SER A 69 12.06 25.61 0.19
N ARG A 70 12.95 26.44 0.77
CA ARG A 70 13.62 27.49 0.00
C ARG A 70 14.39 26.78 -1.10
N VAL A 71 14.03 27.07 -2.34
CA VAL A 71 14.64 26.55 -3.58
C VAL A 71 16.12 26.95 -3.59
N SER A 72 16.95 26.30 -2.78
CA SER A 72 18.38 26.32 -2.98
C SER A 72 18.58 25.51 -4.26
N LEU A 73 19.07 26.14 -5.32
CA LEU A 73 19.66 25.43 -6.43
C LEU A 73 20.63 24.40 -5.82
N GLN A 74 20.23 23.14 -5.87
CA GLN A 74 20.94 22.06 -5.19
C GLN A 74 22.39 22.12 -5.67
N LYS A 75 23.37 22.27 -4.77
CA LYS A 75 24.79 22.27 -5.16
C LYS A 75 25.07 20.95 -5.88
N GLY A 76 25.31 21.02 -7.20
CA GLY A 76 25.53 19.84 -8.06
C GLY A 76 24.33 19.37 -8.90
N GLY A 77 23.18 20.04 -8.84
CA GLY A 77 22.08 19.80 -9.79
C GLY A 77 22.44 20.28 -11.19
N SER A 78 22.15 19.48 -12.22
CA SER A 78 22.30 19.91 -13.61
C SER A 78 21.44 21.16 -13.86
N LEU A 79 22.06 22.24 -14.34
CA LEU A 79 21.40 23.47 -14.76
C LEU A 79 20.75 23.37 -16.15
N LEU A 80 20.85 22.19 -16.80
CA LEU A 80 20.35 22.00 -18.15
C LEU A 80 18.81 21.88 -18.17
N ALA A 81 18.18 22.69 -19.01
CA ALA A 81 16.75 22.69 -19.30
C ALA A 81 16.26 21.32 -19.78
N SER A 82 17.07 20.63 -20.60
CA SER A 82 16.79 19.27 -21.06
C SER A 82 16.70 18.24 -19.92
N VAL A 83 17.49 18.39 -18.86
CA VAL A 83 17.43 17.50 -17.68
C VAL A 83 16.22 17.82 -16.83
N ALA A 84 15.84 19.10 -16.72
CA ALA A 84 14.61 19.50 -16.03
C ALA A 84 13.36 18.94 -16.74
N LEU A 85 13.31 19.01 -18.07
CA LEU A 85 12.23 18.44 -18.89
C LEU A 85 12.11 16.93 -18.72
N ARG A 86 13.22 16.18 -18.79
CA ARG A 86 13.22 14.72 -18.55
C ARG A 86 12.72 14.37 -17.15
N LYS A 87 13.07 15.17 -16.13
CA LYS A 87 12.56 14.96 -14.77
C LYS A 87 11.06 15.24 -14.67
N ALA A 88 10.55 16.25 -15.38
CA ALA A 88 9.13 16.53 -15.43
C ALA A 88 8.37 15.38 -16.13
N GLN A 89 8.84 14.95 -17.30
CA GLN A 89 8.32 13.79 -18.02
C GLN A 89 8.33 12.52 -17.16
N ALA A 90 9.45 12.21 -16.51
CA ALA A 90 9.55 11.03 -15.66
C ALA A 90 8.55 11.06 -14.49
N LYS A 91 8.31 12.23 -13.90
CA LYS A 91 7.30 12.40 -12.85
C LYS A 91 5.87 12.18 -13.38
N GLU A 92 5.56 12.72 -14.56
CA GLU A 92 4.24 12.56 -15.17
C GLU A 92 3.98 11.08 -15.51
N ILE A 93 4.94 10.41 -16.13
CA ILE A 93 4.89 8.96 -16.40
C ILE A 93 4.71 8.19 -15.09
N GLU A 94 5.49 8.51 -14.05
CA GLU A 94 5.35 7.85 -12.74
C GLU A 94 3.95 8.06 -12.12
N MET A 95 3.38 9.26 -12.26
CA MET A 95 2.02 9.54 -11.79
C MET A 95 0.98 8.71 -12.56
N ARG A 96 1.08 8.63 -13.89
CA ARG A 96 0.20 7.79 -14.71
C ARG A 96 0.37 6.31 -14.42
N GLU A 97 1.60 5.83 -14.22
CA GLU A 97 1.85 4.45 -13.83
C GLU A 97 1.19 4.11 -12.50
N ARG A 98 1.26 5.00 -11.51
CA ARG A 98 0.61 4.81 -10.21
C ARG A 98 -0.91 4.78 -10.37
N ALA A 99 -1.48 5.64 -11.22
CA ALA A 99 -2.91 5.64 -11.53
C ALA A 99 -3.36 4.32 -12.19
N TYR A 100 -2.62 3.85 -13.20
CA TYR A 100 -2.86 2.56 -13.86
C TYR A 100 -2.75 1.38 -12.90
N LYS A 101 -1.70 1.33 -12.06
CA LYS A 101 -1.52 0.30 -11.02
C LYS A 101 -2.67 0.31 -10.01
N SER A 102 -3.16 1.49 -9.63
CA SER A 102 -4.31 1.66 -8.73
C SER A 102 -5.61 1.14 -9.37
N ALA A 103 -5.87 1.48 -10.64
CA ALA A 103 -7.03 0.97 -11.38
C ALA A 103 -7.01 -0.57 -11.50
N CYS A 104 -5.86 -1.14 -11.88
CA CYS A 104 -5.64 -2.59 -11.90
C CYS A 104 -5.89 -3.22 -10.52
N GLY A 105 -5.43 -2.57 -9.45
CA GLY A 105 -5.64 -3.00 -8.07
C GLY A 105 -7.13 -3.08 -7.70
N LYS A 106 -7.91 -2.06 -8.07
CA LYS A 106 -9.37 -2.03 -7.86
C LYS A 106 -10.09 -3.15 -8.61
N LEU A 107 -9.74 -3.36 -9.88
CA LEU A 107 -10.31 -4.45 -10.69
C LEU A 107 -10.04 -5.82 -10.06
N ARG A 108 -8.79 -6.07 -9.63
CA ARG A 108 -8.41 -7.32 -8.95
C ARG A 108 -9.15 -7.51 -7.63
N ALA A 109 -9.29 -6.44 -6.84
CA ALA A 109 -10.02 -6.48 -5.58
C ALA A 109 -11.49 -6.88 -5.80
N GLU A 110 -12.13 -6.34 -6.83
CA GLU A 110 -13.53 -6.64 -7.15
C GLU A 110 -13.71 -8.07 -7.68
N ILE A 111 -12.81 -8.55 -8.54
CA ILE A 111 -12.80 -9.96 -8.99
C ILE A 111 -12.67 -10.90 -7.77
N ASN A 112 -11.77 -10.60 -6.85
CA ASN A 112 -11.59 -11.40 -5.64
C ASN A 112 -12.78 -11.29 -4.68
N LYS A 113 -13.52 -10.18 -4.71
CA LYS A 113 -14.75 -10.00 -3.95
C LYS A 113 -15.85 -10.90 -4.53
N ILE A 114 -16.08 -10.86 -5.85
CA ILE A 114 -17.03 -11.74 -6.55
C ILE A 114 -16.71 -13.22 -6.30
N LYS A 115 -15.43 -13.63 -6.40
CA LYS A 115 -15.01 -15.01 -6.11
C LYS A 115 -15.35 -15.44 -4.68
N ARG A 116 -15.16 -14.56 -3.69
CA ARG A 116 -15.48 -14.84 -2.29
C ARG A 116 -16.99 -14.93 -2.07
N GLU A 117 -17.76 -13.99 -2.63
CA GLU A 117 -19.22 -14.01 -2.57
C GLU A 117 -19.78 -15.33 -3.16
N ARG A 118 -19.28 -15.75 -4.32
CA ARG A 118 -19.66 -17.04 -4.93
C ARG A 118 -19.28 -18.24 -4.08
N TYR A 119 -18.11 -18.24 -3.46
CA TYR A 119 -17.69 -19.30 -2.53
C TYR A 119 -18.63 -19.39 -1.32
N ASP A 120 -18.93 -18.26 -0.69
CA ASP A 120 -19.81 -18.20 0.49
C ASP A 120 -21.23 -18.69 0.13
N GLU A 121 -21.76 -18.27 -1.01
CA GLU A 121 -23.02 -18.78 -1.53
C GLU A 121 -22.96 -20.28 -1.83
N GLY A 122 -21.88 -20.78 -2.43
CA GLY A 122 -21.65 -22.20 -2.68
C GLY A 122 -21.64 -23.02 -1.39
N VAL A 123 -21.00 -22.53 -0.33
CA VAL A 123 -21.01 -23.17 1.00
C VAL A 123 -22.43 -23.27 1.55
N LEU A 124 -23.23 -22.21 1.44
CA LEU A 124 -24.64 -22.21 1.86
C LEU A 124 -25.47 -23.21 1.05
N ASN A 125 -25.32 -23.22 -0.27
CA ASN A 125 -26.03 -24.14 -1.15
C ASN A 125 -25.68 -25.60 -0.85
N ARG A 126 -24.40 -25.93 -0.63
CA ARG A 126 -23.98 -27.29 -0.25
C ARG A 126 -24.54 -27.71 1.11
N ARG A 127 -24.65 -26.79 2.06
CA ARG A 127 -25.28 -27.05 3.37
C ARG A 127 -26.79 -27.30 3.20
N ALA A 128 -27.47 -26.44 2.44
CA ALA A 128 -28.90 -26.58 2.15
C ALA A 128 -29.21 -27.89 1.42
N GLU A 129 -28.40 -28.27 0.43
CA GLU A 129 -28.55 -29.52 -0.30
C GLU A 129 -28.34 -30.75 0.60
N LYS A 130 -27.40 -30.69 1.55
CA LYS A 130 -27.24 -31.74 2.57
C LYS A 130 -28.47 -31.87 3.47
N VAL A 131 -29.10 -30.75 3.83
CA VAL A 131 -30.33 -30.74 4.64
C VAL A 131 -31.50 -31.31 3.82
N ARG A 132 -31.72 -30.82 2.60
CA ARG A 132 -32.73 -31.33 1.67
C ARG A 132 -32.63 -32.84 1.49
N ARG A 133 -31.43 -33.37 1.24
CA ARG A 133 -31.22 -34.83 1.08
C ARG A 133 -31.61 -35.62 2.32
N LYS A 134 -31.32 -35.11 3.52
CA LYS A 134 -31.74 -35.75 4.78
C LYS A 134 -33.26 -35.75 4.92
N GLU A 135 -33.90 -34.64 4.58
CA GLU A 135 -35.37 -34.51 4.63
C GLU A 135 -36.06 -35.43 3.61
N VAL A 136 -35.52 -35.52 2.39
CA VAL A 136 -35.99 -36.45 1.36
C VAL A 136 -35.88 -37.89 1.87
N LEU A 137 -34.73 -38.30 2.40
CA LEU A 137 -34.56 -39.65 2.98
C LEU A 137 -35.53 -39.93 4.13
N ALA A 138 -35.81 -38.94 4.98
CA ALA A 138 -36.78 -39.07 6.07
C ALA A 138 -38.22 -39.23 5.54
N GLN A 139 -38.62 -38.45 4.53
CA GLN A 139 -39.94 -38.57 3.90
C GLN A 139 -40.08 -39.87 3.11
N GLU A 140 -39.03 -40.33 2.44
CA GLU A 140 -39.01 -41.65 1.78
C GLU A 140 -39.21 -42.78 2.78
N ALA A 141 -38.62 -42.70 3.98
CA ALA A 141 -38.84 -43.68 5.04
C ALA A 141 -40.29 -43.68 5.53
N LEU A 142 -40.90 -42.50 5.70
CA LEU A 142 -42.31 -42.35 6.08
C LEU A 142 -43.28 -42.81 4.98
N LEU A 143 -42.92 -42.61 3.71
CA LEU A 143 -43.66 -43.11 2.55
C LEU A 143 -43.66 -44.65 2.55
N LYS A 144 -42.50 -45.28 2.80
CA LYS A 144 -42.36 -46.75 2.93
C LYS A 144 -43.14 -47.31 4.12
N ALA A 145 -43.24 -46.55 5.21
CA ALA A 145 -44.05 -46.91 6.38
C ALA A 145 -45.57 -46.67 6.17
N GLY A 146 -45.98 -46.13 5.01
CA GLY A 146 -47.38 -45.83 4.69
C GLY A 146 -47.95 -44.64 5.46
N THR A 147 -47.11 -43.85 6.13
CA THR A 147 -47.54 -42.71 6.97
C THR A 147 -47.82 -41.45 6.14
N ILE A 148 -47.10 -41.29 5.02
CA ILE A 148 -47.26 -40.19 4.06
C ILE A 148 -47.55 -40.81 2.69
N THR A 149 -48.34 -40.14 1.86
CA THR A 149 -48.70 -40.61 0.50
C THR A 149 -47.87 -39.98 -0.62
N VAL A 150 -47.33 -38.76 -0.44
CA VAL A 150 -46.57 -38.04 -1.46
C VAL A 150 -45.46 -37.20 -0.82
N ILE A 151 -44.26 -37.22 -1.41
CA ILE A 151 -43.12 -36.34 -1.05
C ILE A 151 -43.34 -34.96 -1.68
N SER A 152 -43.05 -33.88 -0.96
CA SER A 152 -43.21 -32.52 -1.50
C SER A 152 -42.39 -32.32 -2.78
N ALA A 153 -43.02 -31.77 -3.82
CA ALA A 153 -42.39 -31.52 -5.12
C ALA A 153 -41.17 -30.59 -5.01
N GLU A 154 -41.20 -29.62 -4.10
CA GLU A 154 -40.09 -28.69 -3.86
C GLU A 154 -38.84 -29.40 -3.34
N LEU A 155 -39.01 -30.45 -2.53
CA LEU A 155 -37.90 -31.22 -1.98
C LEU A 155 -37.26 -32.14 -3.01
N LEU A 156 -37.91 -32.42 -4.14
CA LEU A 156 -37.33 -33.26 -5.19
C LEU A 156 -36.32 -32.50 -6.05
N LEU A 157 -36.43 -31.18 -6.14
CA LEU A 157 -35.52 -30.34 -6.90
C LEU A 157 -34.16 -30.21 -6.21
N PRO A 158 -33.05 -30.60 -6.85
CA PRO A 158 -31.72 -30.39 -6.30
C PRO A 158 -31.39 -28.89 -6.17
N ILE A 159 -30.79 -28.51 -5.05
CA ILE A 159 -30.30 -27.16 -4.86
C ILE A 159 -28.98 -27.00 -5.62
N ARG A 160 -28.93 -26.06 -6.56
CA ARG A 160 -27.75 -25.77 -7.39
C ARG A 160 -26.63 -25.16 -6.55
N ASP A 161 -25.40 -25.62 -6.78
CA ASP A 161 -24.19 -24.98 -6.25
C ASP A 161 -23.79 -23.80 -7.15
N ARG A 162 -24.09 -22.58 -6.70
CA ARG A 162 -23.79 -21.33 -7.42
C ARG A 162 -22.31 -21.09 -7.67
N GLU A 163 -21.43 -21.67 -6.84
CA GLU A 163 -19.99 -21.55 -7.02
C GLU A 163 -19.50 -22.32 -8.26
N LYS A 164 -20.03 -23.53 -8.45
CA LYS A 164 -19.57 -24.47 -9.50
C LYS A 164 -20.27 -24.28 -10.84
N ALA A 165 -21.56 -23.93 -10.80
CA ALA A 165 -22.38 -23.85 -12.00
C ALA A 165 -23.16 -22.52 -12.00
N PRO A 166 -22.49 -21.35 -12.13
CA PRO A 166 -23.15 -20.06 -12.17
C PRO A 166 -24.06 -19.95 -13.39
N THR A 167 -25.27 -19.40 -13.20
CA THR A 167 -26.20 -19.15 -14.31
C THR A 167 -25.72 -17.99 -15.18
N ASP A 168 -26.20 -17.91 -16.41
CA ASP A 168 -25.76 -16.85 -17.33
C ASP A 168 -26.17 -15.46 -16.81
N GLU A 169 -27.34 -15.33 -16.18
CA GLU A 169 -27.72 -14.10 -15.46
C GLU A 169 -26.73 -13.70 -14.35
N GLU A 170 -26.15 -14.67 -13.64
CA GLU A 170 -25.17 -14.39 -12.57
C GLU A 170 -23.84 -13.92 -13.18
N LYS A 171 -23.42 -14.53 -14.29
CA LYS A 171 -22.23 -14.10 -15.03
C LYS A 171 -22.43 -12.71 -15.62
N GLU A 172 -23.61 -12.40 -16.14
CA GLU A 172 -23.95 -11.09 -16.67
C GLU A 172 -23.92 -10.02 -15.58
N ARG A 173 -24.50 -10.29 -14.39
CA ARG A 173 -24.41 -9.37 -13.25
C ARG A 173 -22.97 -9.09 -12.85
N ASP A 174 -22.14 -10.12 -12.79
CA ASP A 174 -20.72 -9.98 -12.48
C ASP A 174 -19.98 -9.20 -13.57
N SER A 175 -20.29 -9.45 -14.85
CA SER A 175 -19.75 -8.69 -15.99
C SER A 175 -20.11 -7.22 -15.90
N MET A 176 -21.38 -6.89 -15.67
CA MET A 176 -21.88 -5.52 -15.52
C MET A 176 -21.22 -4.78 -14.36
N ARG A 177 -20.92 -5.50 -13.27
CA ARG A 177 -20.20 -4.96 -12.11
C ARG A 177 -18.72 -4.69 -12.41
N LEU A 178 -18.09 -5.51 -13.24
CA LEU A 178 -16.68 -5.38 -13.62
C LEU A 178 -16.44 -4.38 -14.75
N LEU A 179 -17.41 -4.18 -15.65
CA LEU A 179 -17.33 -3.31 -16.82
C LEU A 179 -16.77 -1.89 -16.51
N PRO A 180 -17.32 -1.11 -15.55
CA PRO A 180 -16.79 0.22 -15.26
C PRO A 180 -15.33 0.20 -14.75
N LEU A 181 -14.90 -0.88 -14.11
CA LEU A 181 -13.53 -1.03 -13.65
C LEU A 181 -12.59 -1.43 -14.79
N GLN A 182 -13.07 -2.22 -15.75
CA GLN A 182 -12.33 -2.54 -16.97
C GLN A 182 -12.14 -1.29 -17.83
N ASP A 183 -13.19 -0.47 -18.00
CA ASP A 183 -13.12 0.80 -18.71
C ASP A 183 -12.14 1.77 -18.06
N ALA A 184 -12.13 1.85 -16.71
CA ALA A 184 -11.17 2.66 -15.98
C ALA A 184 -9.72 2.18 -16.21
N VAL A 185 -9.48 0.87 -16.23
CA VAL A 185 -8.16 0.30 -16.53
C VAL A 185 -7.73 0.62 -17.96
N ALA A 186 -8.65 0.49 -18.93
CA ALA A 186 -8.39 0.80 -20.33
C ALA A 186 -8.06 2.30 -20.53
N HIS A 187 -8.81 3.18 -19.87
CA HIS A 187 -8.58 4.63 -19.90
C HIS A 187 -7.21 5.00 -19.34
N GLU A 188 -6.85 4.48 -18.16
CA GLU A 188 -5.54 4.75 -17.56
C GLU A 188 -4.38 4.14 -18.35
N LYS A 189 -4.60 2.99 -18.99
CA LYS A 189 -3.60 2.37 -19.87
C LYS A 189 -3.33 3.24 -21.09
N LEU A 190 -4.39 3.69 -21.75
CA LEU A 190 -4.28 4.59 -22.90
C LEU A 190 -3.59 5.89 -22.49
N ALA A 191 -3.97 6.47 -21.35
CA ALA A 191 -3.32 7.66 -20.82
C ALA A 191 -1.81 7.46 -20.59
N LEU A 192 -1.41 6.34 -19.99
CA LEU A 192 0.00 6.00 -19.81
C LEU A 192 0.73 5.87 -21.15
N GLU A 193 0.16 5.15 -22.11
CA GLU A 193 0.72 5.00 -23.45
C GLU A 193 0.92 6.36 -24.13
N THR A 194 -0.08 7.25 -24.04
CA THR A 194 0.04 8.62 -24.58
C THR A 194 1.17 9.41 -23.93
N GLU A 195 1.33 9.36 -22.60
CA GLU A 195 2.40 10.09 -21.91
C GLU A 195 3.79 9.50 -22.18
N THR A 196 3.90 8.18 -22.38
CA THR A 196 5.16 7.52 -22.74
C THR A 196 5.57 7.76 -24.20
N GLY A 197 4.60 7.97 -25.09
CA GLY A 197 4.85 8.27 -26.51
C GLY A 197 5.25 9.73 -26.76
N LYS A 198 5.03 10.64 -25.81
CA LYS A 198 5.41 12.05 -25.93
C LYS A 198 6.92 12.24 -25.96
N THR A 199 7.38 13.04 -26.92
CA THR A 199 8.78 13.45 -27.03
C THR A 199 9.09 14.62 -26.09
N LEU A 200 10.39 14.91 -25.88
CA LEU A 200 10.81 16.05 -25.04
C LEU A 200 10.28 17.40 -25.53
N ILE A 201 10.00 17.53 -26.83
CA ILE A 201 9.49 18.75 -27.45
C ILE A 201 8.02 18.94 -27.08
N ASP A 202 7.25 17.86 -26.99
CA ASP A 202 5.84 17.91 -26.58
C ASP A 202 5.71 18.39 -25.14
N TYR A 203 6.62 17.96 -24.25
CA TYR A 203 6.70 18.47 -22.86
C TYR A 203 7.23 19.90 -22.75
N ALA A 204 7.98 20.37 -23.74
CA ALA A 204 8.41 21.77 -23.83
C ALA A 204 7.29 22.69 -24.33
N GLY A 205 6.17 22.16 -24.84
CA GLY A 205 4.97 22.96 -25.10
C GLY A 205 4.30 23.45 -23.80
N ASP A 206 4.40 22.65 -22.73
CA ASP A 206 3.78 22.93 -21.43
C ASP A 206 4.67 23.78 -20.49
N MET A 207 5.95 23.96 -20.82
CA MET A 207 6.88 24.84 -20.09
C MET A 207 7.52 25.84 -21.06
N PRO A 208 7.55 27.15 -20.78
CA PRO A 208 8.07 28.16 -21.71
C PRO A 208 9.60 28.14 -21.74
N ILE A 209 10.18 27.09 -22.30
CA ILE A 209 11.61 26.96 -22.56
C ILE A 209 11.81 27.30 -24.03
N ASP A 210 12.61 28.33 -24.29
CA ASP A 210 12.94 28.73 -25.66
C ASP A 210 13.62 27.56 -26.39
N PRO A 211 13.09 27.10 -27.55
CA PRO A 211 13.67 25.99 -28.31
C PRO A 211 15.14 26.25 -28.67
N GLN A 212 15.56 27.51 -28.82
CA GLN A 212 16.96 27.86 -29.09
C GLN A 212 17.90 27.46 -27.93
N ILE A 213 17.42 27.48 -26.69
CA ILE A 213 18.20 27.03 -25.52
C ILE A 213 18.42 25.53 -25.59
N LEU A 214 17.42 24.76 -26.03
CA LEU A 214 17.55 23.30 -26.18
C LEU A 214 18.54 22.92 -27.29
N GLU A 215 18.58 23.67 -28.39
CA GLU A 215 19.57 23.49 -29.46
C GLU A 215 20.98 23.87 -29.01
N ALA A 216 21.11 24.99 -28.30
CA ALA A 216 22.37 25.41 -27.69
C ALA A 216 22.90 24.36 -26.68
N GLU A 217 22.03 23.75 -25.87
CA GLU A 217 22.39 22.65 -24.99
C GLU A 217 22.82 21.40 -25.76
N ARG A 218 22.09 21.01 -26.82
CA ARG A 218 22.46 19.87 -27.66
C ARG A 218 23.87 20.04 -28.22
N THR A 219 24.16 21.21 -28.80
CA THR A 219 25.50 21.49 -29.34
C THR A 219 26.58 21.52 -28.25
N PHE A 220 26.27 22.04 -27.05
CA PHE A 220 27.17 22.00 -25.90
C PHE A 220 27.49 20.57 -25.46
N ILE A 221 26.48 19.70 -25.37
CA ILE A 221 26.66 18.28 -24.99
C ILE A 221 27.53 17.55 -26.03
N ILE A 222 27.28 17.76 -27.32
CA ILE A 222 28.06 17.17 -28.41
C ILE A 222 29.52 17.64 -28.36
N ARG A 223 29.77 18.91 -28.02
CA ARG A 223 31.13 19.44 -27.84
C ARG A 223 31.86 18.83 -26.64
N GLN A 224 31.15 18.60 -25.53
CA GLN A 224 31.73 18.00 -24.32
C GLN A 224 31.97 16.48 -24.50
N ASN A 225 31.09 15.80 -25.23
CA ASN A 225 31.20 14.39 -25.51
C ASN A 225 30.74 14.09 -26.96
N PRO A 226 31.66 14.11 -27.95
CA PRO A 226 31.31 13.93 -29.36
C PRO A 226 30.79 12.52 -29.67
N LEU A 227 31.11 11.54 -28.82
CA LEU A 227 30.59 10.16 -28.95
C LEU A 227 29.08 10.08 -28.64
N ALA A 228 28.52 11.05 -27.91
CA ALA A 228 27.09 11.11 -27.62
C ALA A 228 26.24 11.46 -28.86
N ALA A 229 26.85 11.95 -29.94
CA ALA A 229 26.17 12.28 -31.20
C ALA A 229 26.06 11.09 -32.17
N ILE A 230 26.77 9.99 -31.89
CA ILE A 230 26.73 8.79 -32.73
C ILE A 230 25.44 8.04 -32.39
N GLN A 231 24.37 8.31 -33.14
CA GLN A 231 23.24 7.38 -33.23
C GLN A 231 23.74 6.14 -33.96
N ILE A 232 24.07 5.09 -33.21
CA ILE A 232 24.15 3.75 -33.78
C ILE A 232 22.72 3.43 -34.19
N GLY A 233 22.43 3.53 -35.48
CA GLY A 233 21.18 3.04 -36.03
C GLY A 233 21.06 1.57 -35.67
N SER A 234 20.06 1.23 -34.84
CA SER A 234 19.51 -0.12 -34.89
C SER A 234 18.86 -0.23 -36.26
N SER A 235 19.61 -0.76 -37.22
CA SER A 235 19.02 -1.26 -38.47
C SER A 235 17.91 -2.23 -38.08
N ASP A 236 16.73 -2.01 -38.65
CA ASP A 236 15.76 -3.07 -38.86
C ASP A 236 16.46 -4.16 -39.69
N ASP A 237 17.03 -5.16 -39.01
CA ASP A 237 17.37 -6.44 -39.60
C ASP A 237 16.30 -7.44 -39.14
N SER A 238 15.18 -7.44 -39.86
CA SER A 238 14.45 -8.66 -40.14
C SER A 238 15.42 -9.66 -40.78
N ASP A 239 15.44 -10.89 -40.23
CA ASP A 239 16.13 -12.08 -40.73
C ASP A 239 17.56 -12.35 -40.19
N ILE A 240 17.66 -12.76 -38.91
CA ILE A 240 18.72 -13.67 -38.45
C ILE A 240 18.08 -14.77 -37.58
N GLU A 241 17.73 -15.87 -38.24
CA GLU A 241 17.58 -17.18 -37.62
C GLU A 241 18.87 -17.58 -36.88
N ASP A 242 18.72 -18.29 -35.75
CA ASP A 242 19.72 -19.17 -35.14
C ASP A 242 21.15 -18.64 -34.95
N MET A 243 21.38 -17.89 -33.86
CA MET A 243 22.70 -17.83 -33.20
C MET A 243 22.54 -17.86 -31.68
N VAL A 244 22.39 -19.09 -31.18
CA VAL A 244 22.66 -19.44 -29.78
C VAL A 244 24.09 -19.00 -29.46
N PRO A 245 24.32 -18.13 -28.46
CA PRO A 245 25.68 -17.84 -28.03
C PRO A 245 26.32 -19.11 -27.44
N PRO A 246 27.56 -19.48 -27.82
CA PRO A 246 28.22 -20.65 -27.28
C PRO A 246 28.39 -20.50 -25.78
N SER A 247 27.86 -21.49 -25.05
CA SER A 247 28.03 -21.73 -23.64
C SER A 247 29.50 -21.60 -23.23
N SER A 248 29.78 -20.77 -22.22
CA SER A 248 31.06 -20.76 -21.53
C SER A 248 31.40 -22.15 -20.95
N PRO A 249 32.65 -22.64 -21.06
CA PRO A 249 33.01 -24.04 -20.83
C PRO A 249 33.41 -24.36 -19.39
N LEU A 250 32.80 -23.74 -18.37
CA LEU A 250 33.12 -24.04 -16.97
C LEU A 250 31.89 -24.07 -16.07
N GLY A 251 31.33 -25.28 -15.94
CA GLY A 251 30.89 -25.83 -14.66
C GLY A 251 29.55 -25.38 -14.12
N ARG A 252 28.53 -26.24 -14.23
CA ARG A 252 28.07 -27.03 -13.08
C ARG A 252 27.01 -28.06 -13.47
N MET A 253 27.39 -29.32 -13.23
CA MET A 253 26.62 -30.46 -12.74
C MET A 253 25.09 -30.45 -12.92
N THR A 254 24.69 -31.43 -13.72
CA THR A 254 23.41 -32.14 -13.73
C THR A 254 22.77 -32.32 -12.35
N VAL A 255 21.49 -31.95 -12.26
CA VAL A 255 20.49 -32.72 -11.50
C VAL A 255 19.32 -32.91 -12.45
N LYS A 256 19.18 -34.14 -12.94
CA LYS A 256 17.93 -34.64 -13.51
C LYS A 256 16.94 -34.72 -12.35
N ASP A 257 15.73 -34.20 -12.54
CA ASP A 257 14.53 -34.87 -12.03
C ASP A 257 13.40 -34.62 -13.02
N GLU A 258 12.64 -35.69 -13.23
CA GLU A 258 11.71 -35.96 -14.30
C GLU A 258 10.31 -35.40 -14.01
N GLU A 259 9.59 -35.12 -15.11
CA GLU A 259 8.14 -35.29 -15.33
C GLU A 259 7.10 -34.79 -14.30
N GLU A 260 6.28 -33.83 -14.74
CA GLU A 260 4.81 -33.88 -14.88
C GLU A 260 4.38 -32.45 -15.30
N GLY A 261 3.98 -32.19 -16.55
CA GLY A 261 2.76 -32.72 -17.15
C GLY A 261 1.61 -31.78 -16.79
N ASP A 262 1.39 -30.70 -17.57
CA ASP A 262 0.03 -30.24 -17.87
C ASP A 262 -0.02 -29.25 -19.04
N ARG A 263 -1.01 -29.53 -19.88
CA ARG A 263 -1.31 -28.97 -21.19
C ARG A 263 -2.08 -27.65 -21.10
N ASP A 264 -1.79 -26.79 -22.06
CA ASP A 264 -2.70 -25.89 -22.78
C ASP A 264 -3.76 -25.13 -21.98
N ILE A 265 -3.48 -23.85 -21.68
CA ILE A 265 -4.47 -22.78 -21.85
C ILE A 265 -3.75 -21.59 -22.51
N GLU A 266 -3.84 -21.57 -23.83
CA GLU A 266 -3.75 -20.34 -24.62
C GLU A 266 -4.91 -19.42 -24.23
N ASP A 267 -4.61 -18.29 -23.60
CA ASP A 267 -5.27 -17.02 -23.90
C ASP A 267 -4.46 -15.86 -23.31
N GLY A 268 -4.10 -14.94 -24.20
CA GLY A 268 -3.13 -13.88 -23.94
C GLY A 268 -3.61 -12.86 -22.92
N MET A 269 -3.07 -12.93 -21.70
CA MET A 269 -2.75 -11.74 -20.92
C MET A 269 -1.43 -11.97 -20.20
N ALA A 270 -0.43 -11.16 -20.54
CA ALA A 270 0.85 -11.12 -19.84
C ALA A 270 0.62 -10.76 -18.36
N ILE A 271 0.58 -11.78 -17.50
CA ILE A 271 0.51 -11.64 -16.06
C ILE A 271 1.84 -11.04 -15.60
N CYS A 272 1.83 -9.79 -15.16
CA CYS A 272 2.98 -9.17 -14.52
C CYS A 272 3.38 -10.00 -13.29
N LYS A 273 4.46 -10.79 -13.44
CA LYS A 273 5.07 -11.55 -12.34
C LYS A 273 5.51 -10.57 -11.26
N SER A 274 4.90 -10.67 -10.08
CA SER A 274 5.26 -9.87 -8.92
C SER A 274 6.50 -10.47 -8.24
N PRO A 275 7.41 -9.68 -7.66
CA PRO A 275 8.49 -10.21 -6.84
C PRO A 275 7.94 -10.78 -5.52
N ALA A 276 8.67 -11.75 -4.95
CA ALA A 276 8.31 -12.45 -3.74
C ALA A 276 8.05 -11.49 -2.56
N ARG A 277 6.97 -11.76 -1.81
CA ARG A 277 6.64 -11.06 -0.56
C ARG A 277 7.68 -11.43 0.50
N SER A 278 8.47 -10.46 0.94
CA SER A 278 9.25 -10.58 2.17
C SER A 278 8.30 -10.62 3.37
N ILE A 279 8.30 -11.75 4.07
CA ILE A 279 7.64 -11.94 5.36
C ILE A 279 8.61 -11.42 6.42
N ALA A 280 8.22 -10.34 7.09
CA ALA A 280 8.74 -10.01 8.41
C ALA A 280 7.56 -9.57 9.27
N SER A 281 6.92 -10.54 9.92
CA SER A 281 6.09 -10.29 11.10
C SER A 281 7.02 -9.97 12.27
N ILE A 282 6.70 -8.95 13.04
CA ILE A 282 6.78 -9.00 14.51
C ILE A 282 5.56 -8.24 15.00
N ASP A 283 4.58 -9.04 15.44
CA ASP A 283 3.62 -8.66 16.44
C ASP A 283 4.36 -8.33 17.74
N SER A 284 4.12 -7.14 18.29
CA SER A 284 3.90 -6.93 19.73
C SER A 284 3.73 -5.44 19.96
N ILE A 285 2.49 -5.02 20.25
CA ILE A 285 2.09 -4.15 21.36
C ILE A 285 0.56 -4.10 21.28
N GLN A 286 -0.03 -5.11 21.89
CA GLN A 286 -1.41 -5.09 22.35
C GLN A 286 -1.39 -4.59 23.79
N GLY A 287 -2.35 -3.72 24.13
CA GLY A 287 -2.84 -3.56 25.49
C GLY A 287 -2.46 -2.23 26.15
N GLN A 288 -3.32 -1.23 26.04
CA GLN A 288 -4.30 -0.95 27.10
C GLN A 288 -5.16 0.27 26.68
N ASP A 289 -6.40 -0.01 26.32
CA ASP A 289 -7.51 0.91 26.49
C ASP A 289 -7.76 1.09 27.99
N ASP A 290 -7.91 2.32 28.46
CA ASP A 290 -8.94 2.66 29.46
C ASP A 290 -9.13 4.18 29.62
N PHE A 291 -10.28 4.63 29.14
CA PHE A 291 -11.23 5.55 29.79
C PHE A 291 -10.72 6.63 30.75
N VAL A 292 -10.91 7.92 30.38
CA VAL A 292 -11.57 8.90 31.26
C VAL A 292 -12.44 9.87 30.44
N ARG A 293 -13.75 9.88 30.70
CA ARG A 293 -14.70 10.94 30.35
C ARG A 293 -14.63 12.03 31.43
N PHE A 294 -14.63 13.29 31.04
CA PHE A 294 -14.79 14.42 31.95
C PHE A 294 -16.26 14.76 32.15
N HIS A 295 -16.65 14.86 33.43
CA HIS A 295 -17.79 15.65 33.91
C HIS A 295 -17.25 16.96 34.49
#